data_AF-A0A1I6YY34-F1
#
_entry.id   AF-A0A1I6YY34-F1
#
_cell.length_a   1.000
_cell.length_b   1.000
_cell.length_c   1.000
_cell.angle_alpha   90.00
_cell.angle_beta   90.00
_cell.angle_gamma   90.00
#
_symmetry.space_group_name_H-M   'P 1'
#
loop_
_entity.id
_entity.type
_entity.pdbx_description
1 polymer ?
#
loop_
_entity_poly.entity_id
_entity_poly.type
_entity_poly.pdbx_seq_one_letter_code
_entity_poly.pdbx_strand_id
1 'polypeptide(L)'
;MNTDKPVRFSQRALSWLIIGLLVWQPVAPSFAAAITPTGPATMDKAGNGVPVVNIATPNGAGISHNQFHDYNVGSEGLILNNATGQLTQTQLGGLIQNNPNLRAGQEAQGIINEVTGGSRSQLQGYTEVAGKAANVMVANPYGITCNGCGFINTPNATLTTGKPQFDAAGNLSSLEVTKGTITVEGQGLNASGSDALSLISRATEVNAAIHAKDLTVTTGANRVDANGKATAITGEGAAAGQQ
;
A
#
# COMPACT_ATOMS: atom_id res chain seq x y z
N MET A 1 -36.61 -51.74 6.65
CA MET A 1 -35.39 -52.49 6.28
C MET A 1 -34.50 -51.55 5.49
N ASN A 2 -33.55 -50.88 6.16
CA ASN A 2 -32.56 -50.04 5.48
C ASN A 2 -31.45 -50.94 4.96
N THR A 3 -31.36 -51.05 3.65
CA THR A 3 -30.30 -51.79 2.96
C THR A 3 -29.09 -50.87 2.86
N ASP A 4 -28.21 -50.89 3.87
CA ASP A 4 -26.91 -50.22 3.78
C ASP A 4 -26.08 -50.90 2.69
N LYS A 5 -25.98 -50.24 1.52
CA LYS A 5 -25.14 -50.70 0.42
C LYS A 5 -23.67 -50.65 0.88
N PRO A 6 -22.91 -51.75 0.81
CA PRO A 6 -21.51 -51.74 1.20
C PRO A 6 -20.71 -50.82 0.28
N VAL A 7 -19.99 -49.86 0.87
CA VAL A 7 -19.15 -48.91 0.14
C VAL A 7 -18.05 -49.69 -0.59
N ARG A 8 -17.97 -49.51 -1.91
CA ARG A 8 -17.04 -50.27 -2.76
C ARG A 8 -15.59 -49.90 -2.44
N PHE A 9 -14.67 -50.85 -2.56
CA PHE A 9 -13.23 -50.61 -2.35
C PHE A 9 -12.70 -49.44 -3.18
N SER A 10 -13.19 -49.27 -4.41
CA SER A 10 -12.85 -48.14 -5.28
C SER A 10 -13.28 -46.78 -4.72
N GLN A 11 -14.43 -46.70 -4.03
CA GLN A 11 -14.87 -45.47 -3.37
C GLN A 11 -14.00 -45.16 -2.14
N ARG A 12 -13.60 -46.19 -1.38
CA ARG A 12 -12.67 -46.01 -0.26
C ARG A 12 -11.30 -45.53 -0.76
N ALA A 13 -10.76 -46.15 -1.80
CA ALA A 13 -9.50 -45.75 -2.41
C ALA A 13 -9.54 -44.31 -2.96
N LEU A 14 -10.64 -43.92 -3.61
CA LEU A 14 -10.86 -42.56 -4.09
C LEU A 14 -10.92 -41.55 -2.91
N SER A 15 -11.63 -41.88 -1.84
CA SER A 15 -11.68 -41.04 -0.64
C SER A 15 -10.31 -40.87 0.01
N TRP A 16 -9.51 -41.94 0.13
CA TRP A 16 -8.14 -41.85 0.64
C TRP A 16 -7.24 -40.99 -0.26
N LEU A 17 -7.44 -41.04 -1.58
CA LEU A 17 -6.70 -40.23 -2.55
C LEU A 17 -7.07 -38.75 -2.45
N ILE A 18 -8.37 -38.42 -2.30
CA ILE A 18 -8.83 -37.04 -2.10
C ILE A 18 -8.35 -36.49 -0.74
N ILE A 19 -8.42 -37.27 0.33
CA ILE A 19 -7.89 -36.87 1.65
C ILE A 19 -6.38 -36.64 1.56
N GLY A 20 -5.63 -37.51 0.88
CA GLY A 20 -4.20 -37.32 0.64
C GLY A 20 -3.87 -36.04 -0.15
N LEU A 21 -4.66 -35.72 -1.18
CA LEU A 21 -4.50 -34.49 -1.97
C LEU A 21 -4.78 -33.22 -1.15
N LEU A 22 -5.69 -33.27 -0.18
CA LEU A 22 -5.99 -32.13 0.70
C LEU A 22 -4.92 -31.93 1.78
N VAL A 23 -4.34 -33.01 2.32
CA VAL A 23 -3.26 -32.94 3.32
C VAL A 23 -1.94 -32.48 2.71
N TRP A 24 -1.71 -32.74 1.42
CA TRP A 24 -0.50 -32.33 0.70
C TRP A 24 -0.62 -30.97 0.01
N GLN A 25 -1.65 -30.17 0.31
CA GLN A 25 -1.64 -28.82 -0.24
C GLN A 25 -0.42 -28.08 0.32
N PRO A 26 0.49 -27.57 -0.52
CA PRO A 26 1.58 -26.75 -0.04
C PRO A 26 0.95 -25.57 0.68
N VAL A 27 1.20 -25.44 1.98
CA VAL A 27 1.00 -24.18 2.68
C VAL A 27 1.86 -23.18 1.92
N ALA A 28 1.23 -22.37 1.07
CA ALA A 28 1.92 -21.33 0.34
C ALA A 28 2.65 -20.49 1.39
N PRO A 29 3.96 -20.24 1.24
CA PRO A 29 4.66 -19.40 2.19
C PRO A 29 3.92 -18.07 2.27
N SER A 30 3.44 -17.73 3.47
CA SER A 30 3.05 -16.37 3.77
C SER A 30 4.33 -15.55 3.69
N PHE A 31 4.57 -14.88 2.57
CA PHE A 31 5.59 -13.85 2.52
C PHE A 31 5.23 -12.85 3.60
N ALA A 32 6.06 -12.74 4.64
CA ALA A 32 5.91 -11.69 5.64
C ALA A 32 5.86 -10.35 4.89
N ALA A 33 5.02 -9.42 5.33
CA ALA A 33 4.97 -8.09 4.76
C ALA A 33 6.38 -7.48 4.83
N ALA A 34 7.01 -7.34 3.66
CA ALA A 34 8.37 -6.83 3.54
C ALA A 34 8.31 -5.32 3.28
N ILE A 35 8.99 -4.57 4.16
CA ILE A 35 9.29 -3.15 3.97
C ILE A 35 10.80 -3.02 4.04
N THR A 36 11.41 -2.67 2.90
CA THR A 36 12.86 -2.63 2.75
C THR A 36 13.26 -1.23 2.31
N PRO A 37 13.49 -0.29 3.24
CA PRO A 37 13.90 1.07 2.88
C PRO A 37 15.21 1.08 2.11
N THR A 38 15.28 1.97 1.14
CA THR A 38 16.49 2.32 0.40
C THR A 38 16.71 3.81 0.61
N GLY A 39 17.76 4.19 1.34
CA GLY A 39 18.07 5.59 1.64
C GLY A 39 17.83 5.98 3.11
N PRO A 40 17.38 7.21 3.40
CA PRO A 40 17.42 7.79 4.75
C PRO A 40 16.30 7.34 5.68
N ALA A 41 15.23 6.72 5.16
CA ALA A 41 14.20 6.14 6.00
C ALA A 41 14.73 4.90 6.74
N THR A 42 14.33 4.72 8.00
CA THR A 42 14.75 3.58 8.81
C THR A 42 13.55 2.81 9.37
N MET A 43 13.75 1.54 9.68
CA MET A 43 12.73 0.69 10.29
C MET A 43 12.93 0.60 11.80
N ASP A 44 11.81 0.57 12.51
CA ASP A 44 11.68 0.26 13.93
C ASP A 44 10.40 -0.59 14.14
N LYS A 45 10.07 -0.91 15.38
CA LYS A 45 8.84 -1.61 15.75
C LYS A 45 8.22 -1.00 16.99
N ALA A 46 6.89 -0.89 16.97
CA ALA A 46 6.13 -0.53 18.15
C ALA A 46 6.17 -1.66 19.20
N GLY A 47 5.80 -1.36 20.45
CA GLY A 47 5.86 -2.32 21.55
C GLY A 47 5.02 -3.59 21.32
N ASN A 48 3.97 -3.51 20.50
CA ASN A 48 3.14 -4.65 20.11
C ASN A 48 3.56 -5.33 18.79
N GLY A 49 4.68 -4.91 18.19
CA GLY A 49 5.26 -5.53 17.00
C GLY A 49 4.86 -4.90 15.67
N VAL A 50 3.94 -3.92 15.63
CA VAL A 50 3.61 -3.20 14.39
C VAL A 50 4.85 -2.51 13.83
N PRO A 51 5.18 -2.71 12.54
CA PRO A 51 6.32 -2.03 11.91
C PRO A 51 6.17 -0.52 11.94
N VAL A 52 7.28 0.17 12.22
CA VAL A 52 7.35 1.64 12.23
C VAL A 52 8.40 2.07 11.21
N VAL A 53 8.03 2.92 10.26
CA VAL A 53 8.94 3.60 9.35
C VAL A 53 9.24 4.98 9.92
N ASN A 54 10.48 5.19 10.35
CA ASN A 54 11.00 6.53 10.60
C ASN A 54 11.27 7.19 9.26
N ILE A 55 10.31 7.99 8.80
CA ILE A 55 10.36 8.69 7.51
C ILE A 55 11.57 9.62 7.44
N ALA A 56 12.03 9.91 6.22
CA ALA A 56 13.11 10.82 5.93
C ALA A 56 12.77 12.27 6.34
N THR A 57 13.81 13.07 6.58
CA THR A 57 13.65 14.51 6.81
C THR A 57 12.92 15.17 5.61
N PRO A 58 11.84 15.93 5.83
CA PRO A 58 11.15 16.63 4.76
C PRO A 58 12.02 17.68 4.08
N ASN A 59 11.77 17.93 2.80
CA ASN A 59 12.39 19.02 2.06
C ASN A 59 11.79 20.39 2.43
N GLY A 60 12.20 21.46 1.72
CA GLY A 60 11.71 22.83 1.96
C GLY A 60 10.20 23.04 1.76
N ALA A 61 9.51 22.13 1.06
CA ALA A 61 8.05 22.14 0.90
C ALA A 61 7.33 21.20 1.88
N GLY A 62 8.05 20.59 2.83
CA GLY A 62 7.47 19.66 3.79
C GLY A 62 7.18 18.26 3.20
N ILE A 63 7.81 17.89 2.08
CA ILE A 63 7.69 16.55 1.49
C ILE A 63 8.80 15.64 2.01
N SER A 64 8.41 14.57 2.69
CA SER A 64 9.29 13.45 3.04
C SER A 64 9.22 12.40 1.93
N HIS A 65 10.32 12.21 1.20
CA HIS A 65 10.42 11.21 0.15
C HIS A 65 11.22 10.00 0.67
N ASN A 66 10.55 8.84 0.63
CA ASN A 66 11.04 7.58 1.17
C ASN A 66 11.03 6.56 0.04
N GLN A 67 12.19 5.95 -0.22
CA GLN A 67 12.31 4.93 -1.26
C GLN A 67 12.41 3.54 -0.62
N PHE A 68 11.86 2.55 -1.29
CA PHE A 68 11.83 1.17 -0.83
C PHE A 68 12.11 0.20 -1.96
N HIS A 69 12.86 -0.86 -1.67
CA HIS A 69 12.96 -2.01 -2.57
C HIS A 69 11.64 -2.80 -2.57
N ASP A 70 11.08 -3.08 -1.39
CA ASP A 70 9.77 -3.68 -1.20
C ASP A 70 8.96 -2.82 -0.24
N TYR A 71 7.67 -2.63 -0.52
CA TYR A 71 6.75 -1.93 0.37
C TYR A 71 5.43 -2.68 0.43
N ASN A 72 5.27 -3.50 1.47
CA ASN A 72 4.07 -4.28 1.73
C ASN A 72 3.59 -4.00 3.15
N VAL A 73 2.29 -3.86 3.33
CA VAL A 73 1.65 -3.62 4.63
C VAL A 73 0.90 -4.88 5.02
N GLY A 74 1.29 -5.49 6.14
CA GLY A 74 0.62 -6.67 6.68
C GLY A 74 -0.71 -6.33 7.35
N SER A 75 -1.45 -7.34 7.81
CA SER A 75 -2.70 -7.16 8.54
C SER A 75 -2.54 -6.42 9.88
N GLU A 76 -1.35 -6.48 10.46
CA GLU A 76 -0.94 -5.71 11.64
C GLU A 76 -0.84 -4.20 11.36
N GLY A 77 -0.82 -3.81 10.09
CA GLY A 77 -0.68 -2.43 9.65
C GLY A 77 0.77 -1.93 9.60
N LEU A 78 0.91 -0.63 9.41
CA LEU A 78 2.19 0.08 9.30
C LEU A 78 2.06 1.46 9.91
N ILE A 79 3.06 1.90 10.65
CA ILE A 79 3.13 3.27 11.16
C ILE A 79 4.20 4.06 10.40
N LEU A 80 3.82 5.20 9.83
CA LEU A 80 4.72 6.23 9.32
C LEU A 80 4.97 7.22 10.45
N ASN A 81 6.18 7.19 11.03
CA ASN A 81 6.51 8.01 12.19
C ASN A 81 6.79 9.46 11.79
N ASN A 82 5.77 10.32 11.83
CA ASN A 82 5.88 11.77 11.63
C ASN A 82 5.93 12.54 12.97
N ALA A 83 6.31 11.87 14.05
CA ALA A 83 6.25 12.42 15.39
C ALA A 83 7.59 13.04 15.84
N THR A 84 7.51 14.19 16.52
CA THR A 84 8.66 14.93 17.08
C THR A 84 8.65 14.97 18.61
N GLY A 85 7.52 14.63 19.25
CA GLY A 85 7.41 14.51 20.70
C GLY A 85 7.99 13.19 21.21
N GLN A 86 8.60 13.21 22.41
CA GLN A 86 9.34 12.08 22.98
C GLN A 86 8.55 10.77 23.00
N LEU A 87 7.26 10.81 23.35
CA LEU A 87 6.34 9.69 23.25
C LEU A 87 5.08 10.15 22.53
N THR A 88 4.65 9.36 21.54
CA THR A 88 3.46 9.63 20.74
C THR A 88 2.55 8.43 20.75
N GLN A 89 1.28 8.64 21.12
CA GLN A 89 0.26 7.61 21.05
C GLN A 89 -0.16 7.38 19.60
N THR A 90 -0.19 6.13 19.20
CA THR A 90 -0.72 5.64 17.93
C THR A 90 -1.89 4.70 18.17
N GLN A 91 -2.72 4.50 17.16
CA GLN A 91 -3.86 3.59 17.19
C GLN A 91 -3.42 2.14 16.95
N LEU A 92 -2.47 1.93 16.03
CA LEU A 92 -1.96 0.61 15.68
C LEU A 92 -0.92 0.09 16.66
N GLY A 93 0.00 0.94 17.14
CA GLY A 93 1.22 0.52 17.83
C GLY A 93 1.29 0.84 19.33
N GLY A 94 0.31 1.56 19.87
CA GLY A 94 0.43 2.13 21.22
C GLY A 94 1.39 3.31 21.25
N LEU A 95 2.18 3.44 22.31
CA LEU A 95 3.18 4.51 22.43
C LEU A 95 4.44 4.17 21.60
N ILE A 96 4.84 5.09 20.72
CA ILE A 96 6.11 5.04 19.99
C ILE A 96 7.01 6.22 20.36
N GLN A 97 8.31 6.08 20.14
CA GLN A 97 9.28 7.18 20.29
C GLN A 97 9.20 8.17 19.12
N ASN A 98 9.78 9.35 19.29
CA ASN A 98 9.94 10.32 18.21
C ASN A 98 10.74 9.74 17.04
N ASN A 99 10.49 10.24 15.84
CA ASN A 99 11.33 9.95 14.70
C ASN A 99 12.67 10.70 14.83
N PRO A 100 13.83 10.01 14.84
CA PRO A 100 15.13 10.65 14.99
C PRO A 100 15.53 11.53 13.79
N ASN A 101 14.88 11.36 12.64
CA ASN A 101 15.13 12.14 11.42
C ASN A 101 14.42 13.52 11.43
N LEU A 102 13.49 13.73 12.37
CA LEU A 102 12.63 14.92 12.41
C LEU A 102 13.00 15.87 13.55
N ARG A 103 12.63 17.13 13.36
CA ARG A 103 12.75 18.20 14.36
C ARG A 103 11.38 18.84 14.57
N ALA A 104 11.09 19.25 15.80
CA ALA A 104 9.82 19.90 16.14
C ALA A 104 9.55 21.10 15.23
N GLY A 105 8.36 21.17 14.65
CA GLY A 105 7.97 22.21 13.69
C GLY A 105 8.43 21.97 12.25
N GLN A 106 9.17 20.88 11.98
CA GLN A 106 9.62 20.45 10.66
C GLN A 106 9.08 19.06 10.32
N GLU A 107 7.90 18.71 10.82
CA GLU A 107 7.20 17.48 10.44
C GLU A 107 6.78 17.51 8.96
N ALA A 108 6.64 16.33 8.36
CA ALA A 108 6.16 16.20 6.99
C ALA A 108 4.71 16.68 6.86
N GLN A 109 4.42 17.38 5.77
CA GLN A 109 3.07 17.70 5.30
C GLN A 109 2.62 16.69 4.23
N GLY A 110 3.57 16.10 3.50
CA GLY A 110 3.36 15.00 2.58
C GLY A 110 4.43 13.93 2.73
N ILE A 111 4.03 12.66 2.65
CA ILE A 111 4.89 11.50 2.75
C ILE A 111 4.74 10.69 1.46
N ILE A 112 5.80 10.59 0.69
CA ILE A 112 5.86 9.78 -0.54
C ILE A 112 6.63 8.51 -0.21
N ASN A 113 5.98 7.36 -0.38
CA ASN A 113 6.57 6.04 -0.30
C ASN A 113 6.70 5.49 -1.73
N GLU A 114 7.89 5.61 -2.31
CA GLU A 114 8.18 5.17 -3.68
C GLU A 114 8.84 3.79 -3.65
N VAL A 115 8.26 2.84 -4.36
CA VAL A 115 8.89 1.53 -4.59
C VAL A 115 9.76 1.61 -5.84
N THR A 116 11.06 1.38 -5.64
CA THR A 116 12.06 1.35 -6.72
C THR A 116 12.46 -0.07 -7.11
N GLY A 117 12.08 -1.08 -6.32
CA GLY A 117 12.26 -2.50 -6.66
C GLY A 117 11.27 -3.00 -7.71
N GLY A 118 11.46 -4.24 -8.17
CA GLY A 118 10.72 -4.85 -9.29
C GLY A 118 9.37 -5.49 -8.93
N SER A 119 8.91 -5.35 -7.68
CA SER A 119 7.80 -6.10 -7.13
C SER A 119 6.57 -5.21 -6.87
N ARG A 120 5.38 -5.78 -7.08
CA ARG A 120 4.10 -5.17 -6.69
C ARG A 120 3.97 -5.04 -5.17
N SER A 121 3.28 -4.00 -4.72
CA SER A 121 2.92 -3.81 -3.30
C SER A 121 1.65 -4.56 -2.93
N GLN A 122 1.70 -5.27 -1.80
CA GLN A 122 0.55 -5.90 -1.15
C GLN A 122 0.19 -5.12 0.11
N LEU A 123 -0.99 -4.52 0.15
CA LEU A 123 -1.48 -3.71 1.26
C LEU A 123 -2.69 -4.41 1.91
N GLN A 124 -2.48 -5.00 3.08
CA GLN A 124 -3.44 -5.88 3.76
C GLN A 124 -3.91 -5.33 5.12
N GLY A 125 -3.48 -4.12 5.48
CA GLY A 125 -3.84 -3.46 6.73
C GLY A 125 -3.69 -1.95 6.64
N TYR A 126 -3.94 -1.27 7.76
CA TYR A 126 -3.94 0.18 7.81
C TYR A 126 -2.54 0.76 7.83
N THR A 127 -2.35 1.89 7.15
CA THR A 127 -1.19 2.77 7.29
C THR A 127 -1.58 3.97 8.16
N GLU A 128 -0.89 4.14 9.28
CA GLU A 128 -1.11 5.24 10.23
C GLU A 128 0.03 6.25 10.16
N VAL A 129 -0.28 7.55 10.11
CA VAL A 129 0.70 8.60 10.35
C VAL A 129 0.73 8.92 11.85
N ALA A 130 1.85 8.65 12.53
CA ALA A 130 2.01 9.02 13.92
C ALA A 130 2.36 10.51 14.07
N GLY A 131 1.80 11.18 15.07
CA GLY A 131 2.08 12.58 15.34
C GLY A 131 1.25 13.51 14.43
N LYS A 132 1.91 14.47 13.77
CA LYS A 132 1.21 15.45 12.94
C LYS A 132 0.67 14.78 11.68
N ALA A 133 -0.61 15.02 11.38
CA ALA A 133 -1.27 14.50 10.18
C ALA A 133 -0.52 14.94 8.91
N ALA A 134 -0.43 14.06 7.93
CA ALA A 134 0.22 14.32 6.65
C ALA A 134 -0.49 13.59 5.51
N ASN A 135 -0.37 14.12 4.29
CA ASN A 135 -0.80 13.41 3.09
C ASN A 135 0.10 12.20 2.85
N VAL A 136 -0.46 11.08 2.41
CA VAL A 136 0.30 9.85 2.14
C VAL A 136 0.13 9.43 0.69
N MET A 137 1.25 9.18 0.02
CA MET A 137 1.30 8.59 -1.30
C MET A 137 2.08 7.28 -1.25
N VAL A 138 1.53 6.22 -1.86
CA VAL A 138 2.24 4.97 -2.17
C VAL A 138 2.36 4.88 -3.69
N ALA A 139 3.59 4.92 -4.19
CA ALA A 139 3.89 4.91 -5.61
C ALA A 139 4.65 3.64 -5.99
N ASN A 140 4.03 2.77 -6.79
CA ASN A 140 4.66 1.54 -7.27
C ASN A 140 4.28 1.24 -8.73
N PRO A 141 5.19 1.49 -9.69
CA PRO A 141 4.95 1.20 -11.11
C PRO A 141 4.69 -0.27 -11.46
N TYR A 142 5.07 -1.21 -10.59
CA TYR A 142 4.80 -2.64 -10.78
C TYR A 142 3.40 -3.06 -10.31
N GLY A 143 2.65 -2.14 -9.70
CA GLY A 143 1.27 -2.33 -9.28
C GLY A 143 1.10 -2.26 -7.77
N ILE A 144 -0.16 -2.14 -7.36
CA ILE A 144 -0.58 -2.10 -5.96
C ILE A 144 -1.83 -2.95 -5.81
N THR A 145 -1.86 -3.84 -4.82
CA THR A 145 -3.07 -4.56 -4.44
C THR A 145 -3.46 -4.18 -3.03
N CYS A 146 -4.73 -3.79 -2.86
CA CYS A 146 -5.34 -3.48 -1.58
C CYS A 146 -6.38 -4.54 -1.23
N ASN A 147 -6.17 -5.20 -0.09
CA ASN A 147 -7.09 -6.19 0.47
C ASN A 147 -7.25 -5.94 1.97
N GLY A 148 -8.09 -4.99 2.34
CA GLY A 148 -8.25 -4.51 3.71
C GLY A 148 -7.30 -3.37 4.08
N CYS A 149 -6.71 -2.70 3.08
CA CYS A 149 -5.87 -1.54 3.34
C CYS A 149 -6.72 -0.33 3.76
N GLY A 150 -6.12 0.55 4.56
CA GLY A 150 -6.76 1.80 4.95
C GLY A 150 -5.78 2.81 5.51
N PHE A 151 -6.29 3.99 5.86
CA PHE A 151 -5.45 5.10 6.31
C PHE A 151 -5.95 5.72 7.61
N ILE A 152 -5.01 6.03 8.51
CA ILE A 152 -5.27 6.67 9.79
C ILE A 152 -4.42 7.95 9.89
N ASN A 153 -5.04 9.05 10.33
CA ASN A 153 -4.39 10.36 10.47
C ASN A 153 -3.80 10.90 9.14
N THR A 154 -4.47 10.58 8.04
CA THR A 154 -4.06 10.92 6.67
C THR A 154 -5.18 11.72 6.00
N PRO A 155 -5.07 13.05 5.88
CA PRO A 155 -6.10 13.87 5.25
C PRO A 155 -6.32 13.49 3.78
N ASN A 156 -5.25 13.31 3.01
CA ASN A 156 -5.34 12.85 1.62
C ASN A 156 -4.47 11.63 1.39
N ALA A 157 -5.06 10.58 0.82
CA ALA A 157 -4.37 9.34 0.47
C ALA A 157 -4.29 9.20 -1.06
N THR A 158 -3.13 8.79 -1.58
CA THR A 158 -2.94 8.49 -3.00
C THR A 158 -2.27 7.14 -3.18
N LEU A 159 -2.91 6.26 -3.95
CA LEU A 159 -2.29 5.05 -4.47
C LEU A 159 -2.00 5.29 -5.94
N THR A 160 -0.75 5.09 -6.36
CA THR A 160 -0.36 5.35 -7.75
C THR A 160 0.60 4.32 -8.33
N THR A 161 0.43 4.01 -9.62
CA THR A 161 1.45 3.28 -10.40
C THR A 161 2.31 4.23 -11.23
N GLY A 162 2.09 5.53 -11.10
CA GLY A 162 2.94 6.54 -11.69
C GLY A 162 4.27 6.68 -10.96
N LYS A 163 5.35 6.85 -11.71
CA LYS A 163 6.65 7.22 -11.15
C LYS A 163 6.64 8.71 -10.75
N PRO A 164 6.97 9.06 -9.51
CA PRO A 164 7.12 10.44 -9.09
C PRO A 164 8.24 11.16 -9.86
N GLN A 165 7.94 12.34 -10.38
CA GLN A 165 8.88 13.26 -10.99
C GLN A 165 9.03 14.47 -10.09
N PHE A 166 10.27 14.80 -9.74
CA PHE A 166 10.58 15.90 -8.82
C PHE A 166 11.21 17.08 -9.54
N ASP A 167 10.91 18.29 -9.08
CA ASP A 167 11.62 19.49 -9.52
C ASP A 167 13.02 19.61 -8.87
N ALA A 168 13.78 20.65 -9.21
CA ALA A 168 15.12 20.88 -8.68
C ALA A 168 15.15 21.15 -7.16
N ALA A 169 14.01 21.54 -6.56
CA ALA A 169 13.87 21.74 -5.11
C ALA A 169 13.38 20.47 -4.39
N GLY A 170 13.15 19.38 -5.13
CA GLY A 170 12.67 18.10 -4.61
C GLY A 170 11.16 18.03 -4.42
N ASN A 171 10.39 18.99 -4.96
CA ASN A 171 8.93 18.98 -4.86
C ASN A 171 8.35 18.05 -5.93
N LEU A 172 7.23 17.41 -5.62
CA LEU A 172 6.51 16.59 -6.61
C LEU A 172 5.99 17.50 -7.73
N SER A 173 6.51 17.31 -8.94
CA SER A 173 6.10 18.04 -10.14
C SER A 173 4.99 17.32 -10.89
N SER A 174 5.14 16.01 -11.08
CA SER A 174 4.16 15.18 -11.77
C SER A 174 4.32 13.69 -11.46
N LEU A 175 3.31 12.90 -11.80
CA LEU A 175 3.35 11.45 -11.84
C LEU A 175 3.36 10.98 -13.29
N GLU A 176 4.32 10.14 -13.66
CA GLU A 176 4.37 9.51 -14.98
C GLU A 176 3.84 8.09 -14.93
N VAL A 177 2.63 7.90 -15.44
CA VAL A 177 1.90 6.63 -15.42
C VAL A 177 2.07 5.95 -16.76
N THR A 178 2.96 4.96 -16.84
CA THR A 178 3.19 4.18 -18.08
C THR A 178 2.65 2.75 -17.98
N LYS A 179 2.61 2.16 -16.78
CA LYS A 179 2.22 0.76 -16.54
C LYS A 179 1.63 0.56 -15.14
N GLY A 180 1.34 -0.71 -14.82
CA GLY A 180 0.93 -1.16 -13.49
C GLY A 180 -0.58 -1.05 -13.28
N THR A 181 -1.11 -1.97 -12.48
CA THR A 181 -2.53 -2.00 -12.10
C THR A 181 -2.67 -1.72 -10.61
N ILE A 182 -3.71 -0.97 -10.24
CA ILE A 182 -4.22 -0.93 -8.87
C ILE A 182 -5.39 -1.90 -8.77
N THR A 183 -5.28 -2.90 -7.90
CA THR A 183 -6.35 -3.88 -7.66
C THR A 183 -6.90 -3.69 -6.25
N VAL A 184 -8.21 -3.47 -6.14
CA VAL A 184 -8.94 -3.48 -4.86
C VAL A 184 -9.75 -4.76 -4.79
N GLU A 185 -9.48 -5.60 -3.80
CA GLU A 185 -10.06 -6.94 -3.67
C GLU A 185 -10.32 -7.31 -2.20
N GLY A 186 -10.95 -8.47 -1.99
CA GLY A 186 -11.18 -9.03 -0.65
C GLY A 186 -11.89 -8.06 0.29
N GLN A 187 -11.22 -7.67 1.38
CA GLN A 187 -11.76 -6.76 2.41
C GLN A 187 -11.90 -5.30 1.93
N GLY A 188 -11.46 -4.98 0.71
CA GLY A 188 -11.63 -3.67 0.11
C GLY A 188 -10.61 -2.63 0.57
N LEU A 189 -10.95 -1.35 0.37
CA LEU A 189 -10.13 -0.19 0.72
C LEU A 189 -10.92 0.76 1.62
N ASN A 190 -10.37 1.09 2.79
CA ASN A 190 -10.98 2.06 3.71
C ASN A 190 -10.18 3.36 3.85
N ALA A 191 -10.66 4.41 3.20
CA ALA A 191 -10.21 5.79 3.35
C ALA A 191 -11.31 6.70 3.94
N SER A 192 -12.26 6.17 4.72
CA SER A 192 -13.37 6.95 5.28
C SER A 192 -12.90 8.03 6.29
N GLY A 193 -11.74 7.83 6.90
CA GLY A 193 -11.09 8.80 7.79
C GLY A 193 -10.36 9.92 7.04
N SER A 194 -10.09 9.74 5.75
CA SER A 194 -9.47 10.73 4.87
C SER A 194 -10.53 11.66 4.27
N ASP A 195 -10.10 12.86 3.87
CA ASP A 195 -10.93 13.82 3.15
C ASP A 195 -11.01 13.47 1.67
N ALA A 196 -9.91 12.99 1.07
CA ALA A 196 -9.89 12.50 -0.29
C ALA A 196 -9.01 11.26 -0.49
N LEU A 197 -9.40 10.44 -1.46
CA LEU A 197 -8.65 9.30 -1.97
C LEU A 197 -8.45 9.46 -3.48
N SER A 198 -7.20 9.33 -3.93
CA SER A 198 -6.84 9.31 -5.34
C SER A 198 -6.25 7.96 -5.74
N LEU A 199 -6.80 7.34 -6.79
CA LEU A 199 -6.24 6.17 -7.46
C LEU A 199 -5.74 6.58 -8.84
N ILE A 200 -4.42 6.57 -9.04
CA ILE A 200 -3.79 7.07 -10.27
C ILE A 200 -2.95 5.94 -10.90
N SER A 201 -3.42 5.34 -11.99
CA SER A 201 -2.81 4.09 -12.48
C SER A 201 -2.93 3.92 -13.98
N ARG A 202 -2.19 2.96 -14.55
CA ARG A 202 -2.42 2.59 -15.96
C ARG A 202 -3.78 1.91 -16.09
N ALA A 203 -4.12 1.03 -15.15
CA ALA A 203 -5.42 0.39 -15.03
C ALA A 203 -5.82 0.24 -13.56
N THR A 204 -7.13 0.22 -13.29
CA THR A 204 -7.67 -0.04 -11.95
C THR A 204 -8.72 -1.14 -12.04
N GLU A 205 -8.59 -2.15 -11.19
CA GLU A 205 -9.54 -3.24 -11.02
C GLU A 205 -10.19 -3.13 -9.65
N VAL A 206 -11.53 -3.05 -9.61
CA VAL A 206 -12.29 -2.92 -8.36
C VAL A 206 -13.23 -4.11 -8.22
N ASN A 207 -12.85 -5.04 -7.34
CA ASN A 207 -13.58 -6.27 -7.05
C ASN A 207 -14.12 -6.31 -5.61
N ALA A 208 -13.90 -5.24 -4.84
CA ALA A 208 -14.36 -5.08 -3.46
C ALA A 208 -14.73 -3.61 -3.17
N ALA A 209 -15.32 -3.36 -2.00
CA ALA A 209 -15.79 -2.03 -1.63
C ALA A 209 -14.63 -1.02 -1.46
N ILE A 210 -14.88 0.21 -1.89
CA ILE A 210 -14.03 1.37 -1.60
C ILE A 210 -14.86 2.34 -0.75
N HIS A 211 -14.38 2.64 0.44
CA HIS A 211 -14.98 3.61 1.35
C HIS A 211 -14.14 4.89 1.33
N ALA A 212 -14.67 5.98 0.78
CA ALA A 212 -14.00 7.29 0.72
C ALA A 212 -15.05 8.41 0.78
N LYS A 213 -14.67 9.58 1.31
CA LYS A 213 -15.52 10.78 1.28
C LYS A 213 -15.53 11.41 -0.12
N ASP A 214 -14.35 11.58 -0.69
CA ASP A 214 -14.12 12.00 -2.07
C ASP A 214 -13.17 10.99 -2.74
N LEU A 215 -13.54 10.50 -3.92
CA LEU A 215 -12.79 9.49 -4.67
C LEU A 215 -12.53 10.00 -6.08
N THR A 216 -11.25 10.19 -6.40
CA THR A 216 -10.79 10.45 -7.77
C THR A 216 -10.08 9.22 -8.32
N VAL A 217 -10.46 8.80 -9.52
CA VAL A 217 -9.81 7.69 -10.24
C VAL A 217 -9.34 8.18 -11.61
N THR A 218 -8.02 8.12 -11.83
CA THR A 218 -7.38 8.49 -13.09
C THR A 218 -6.68 7.27 -13.67
N THR A 219 -7.18 6.78 -14.80
CA THR A 219 -6.63 5.60 -15.50
C THR A 219 -6.05 5.97 -16.86
N GLY A 220 -5.18 5.11 -17.38
CA GLY A 220 -4.55 5.26 -18.69
C GLY A 220 -3.09 5.71 -18.61
N ALA A 221 -2.44 5.79 -19.76
CA ALA A 221 -1.05 6.26 -19.83
C ALA A 221 -1.03 7.79 -19.82
N ASN A 222 -0.73 8.37 -18.65
CA ASN A 222 -0.85 9.81 -18.43
C ASN A 222 0.37 10.35 -17.67
N ARG A 223 0.73 11.60 -17.99
CA ARG A 223 1.42 12.49 -17.07
C ARG A 223 0.36 13.24 -16.27
N VAL A 224 0.37 13.10 -14.96
CA VAL A 224 -0.55 13.78 -14.04
C VAL A 224 0.24 14.85 -13.28
N ASP A 225 -0.11 16.12 -13.44
CA ASP A 225 0.58 17.20 -12.72
C ASP A 225 0.13 17.33 -11.26
N ALA A 226 0.78 18.23 -10.50
CA ALA A 226 0.45 18.48 -9.10
C ALA A 226 -0.99 18.98 -8.84
N ASN A 227 -1.69 19.48 -9.88
CA ASN A 227 -3.09 19.89 -9.79
C ASN A 227 -4.06 18.75 -10.16
N GLY A 228 -3.55 17.56 -10.46
CA GLY A 228 -4.34 16.41 -10.90
C GLY A 228 -4.72 16.42 -12.37
N LYS A 229 -4.20 17.36 -13.18
CA LYS A 229 -4.49 17.39 -14.62
C LYS A 229 -3.73 16.27 -15.33
N ALA A 230 -4.47 15.39 -16.00
CA ALA A 230 -3.92 14.31 -16.81
C ALA A 230 -3.67 14.77 -18.26
N THR A 231 -2.47 14.49 -18.75
CA THR A 231 -2.08 14.64 -20.17
C THR A 231 -1.60 13.30 -20.69
N ALA A 232 -2.16 12.82 -21.79
CA ALA A 232 -1.81 11.51 -22.35
C ALA A 232 -0.31 11.43 -22.71
N ILE A 233 0.31 10.29 -22.41
CA ILE A 233 1.68 9.94 -22.79
C ILE A 233 1.72 8.52 -23.36
N THR A 234 2.86 8.12 -23.92
CA THR A 234 3.07 6.74 -24.35
C THR A 234 3.15 5.80 -23.15
N GLY A 235 2.34 4.75 -23.16
CA GLY A 235 2.36 3.72 -22.12
C GLY A 235 3.18 2.49 -22.51
N GLU A 236 3.57 1.70 -21.51
CA GLU A 236 4.20 0.38 -21.69
C GLU A 236 3.12 -0.72 -21.78
N GLY A 237 3.36 -1.75 -22.58
CA GLY A 237 2.42 -2.87 -22.77
C GLY A 237 1.17 -2.51 -23.56
N ALA A 238 0.34 -3.52 -23.83
CA ALA A 238 -0.93 -3.34 -24.54
C ALA A 238 -1.88 -2.43 -23.75
N ALA A 239 -2.57 -1.52 -24.43
CA ALA A 239 -3.65 -0.77 -23.81
C ALA A 239 -4.78 -1.74 -23.43
N ALA A 240 -5.14 -1.78 -22.14
CA ALA A 240 -6.33 -2.51 -21.72
C ALA A 240 -7.57 -1.84 -22.36
N GLY A 241 -8.21 -2.52 -23.33
CA GLY A 241 -9.53 -2.16 -23.84
C GLY A 241 -9.62 -1.68 -25.30
N GLN A 242 -9.46 -2.60 -26.25
CA GLN A 242 -10.35 -2.71 -27.41
C GLN A 242 -10.69 -4.20 -27.60
N GLN A 243 -11.66 -4.68 -26.82
CA GLN A 243 -12.41 -5.92 -27.08
C GLN A 243 -13.87 -5.67 -26.71
#